data_AF-A0A498SFZ6-F1
#
_entry.id   AF-A0A498SFZ6-F1
#
_cell.length_a   1.000
_cell.length_b   1.000
_cell.length_c   1.000
_cell.angle_alpha   90.00
_cell.angle_beta   90.00
_cell.angle_gamma   90.00
#
_symmetry.space_group_name_H-M   'P 1'
#
loop_
_entity.id
_entity.type
_entity.pdbx_description
1 polymer ?
#
loop_
_entity_poly.entity_id
_entity_poly.type
_entity_poly.pdbx_seq_one_letter_code
_entity_poly.pdbx_strand_id
1 'polypeptide(L)'
;MSFVFHILHTVPYSNKPIVKDVIASLHSYFTCNLLIAFSVIISFKQFGGRPMECMLPMGFSGAWEQYAENFCWAQDTYFIPPKVFVEHISAEERRERRISYYQWMPFFLLFQAACFKAPTLIWKYFAGQSGMKLGQILRLASDPANSSLEVKKGNIEALCVHLQGALRFHERVKKKKLVPHKIFRFLNLKYANYYVATIYILAKLAFLANAIFQISLMTRYLLPEFKNDKGLESWMNIIWPKNISPSWHHSGIFPLVTLCDFEVREMGNIQTHTVQCVLVVNLFTEKIFILLWSWFIILATVTSLNVLNWIYLLTENCSKEHFILNHLEMSGIPFDKNDPQNKKHVDRFLHKYLGTDGIFVLRMVANHADVVFATELIASLWQSHYVFEERRKNISQMDKVWPQHQQRLEMALLEEAQIARKISSDALNAVQRKRSVFYDSPYFVKRGPLTGITIPKVPSRSILGNSYVLSRNNSKDSMVPFSPRLGNQSRGSIFSTDSQSKLRRRHSLEKIDIISGGRVKKFADSSDEEEKEKEREKEKGPKSLNMSRKNTVKIW
;
A
#
# COMPACT_ATOMS: atom_id res chain seq x y z
N MET A 1 -31.49 -22.65 -4.37
CA MET A 1 -30.49 -21.99 -5.25
C MET A 1 -30.63 -20.47 -5.29
N SER A 2 -31.82 -19.90 -5.54
CA SER A 2 -32.03 -18.43 -5.64
C SER A 2 -31.69 -17.65 -4.35
N PHE A 3 -31.98 -18.19 -3.16
CA PHE A 3 -31.71 -17.53 -1.87
C PHE A 3 -30.21 -17.39 -1.55
N VAL A 4 -29.39 -18.38 -1.91
CA VAL A 4 -27.93 -18.33 -1.71
C VAL A 4 -27.30 -17.28 -2.63
N PHE A 5 -27.78 -17.18 -3.87
CA PHE A 5 -27.39 -16.12 -4.80
C PHE A 5 -27.80 -14.73 -4.30
N HIS A 6 -28.98 -14.61 -3.69
CA HIS A 6 -29.44 -13.35 -3.14
C HIS A 6 -28.62 -12.93 -1.92
N ILE A 7 -28.28 -13.86 -1.02
CA ILE A 7 -27.39 -13.62 0.14
C ILE A 7 -25.98 -13.22 -0.30
N LEU A 8 -25.43 -13.88 -1.32
CA LEU A 8 -24.13 -13.52 -1.92
C LEU A 8 -24.15 -12.10 -2.53
N HIS A 9 -25.30 -11.64 -3.03
CA HIS A 9 -25.50 -10.29 -3.55
C HIS A 9 -25.88 -9.24 -2.49
N THR A 10 -26.49 -9.62 -1.38
CA THR A 10 -26.94 -8.71 -0.31
C THR A 10 -25.87 -8.40 0.72
N VAL A 11 -24.75 -9.14 0.75
CA VAL A 11 -23.55 -8.66 1.46
C VAL A 11 -23.07 -7.41 0.70
N PRO A 12 -23.20 -6.21 1.28
CA PRO A 12 -22.92 -4.98 0.56
C PRO A 12 -21.42 -4.93 0.29
N TYR A 13 -21.02 -5.32 -0.92
CA TYR A 13 -19.64 -5.21 -1.40
C TYR A 13 -19.35 -3.74 -1.76
N SER A 14 -19.42 -2.87 -0.76
CA SER A 14 -18.94 -1.49 -0.84
C SER A 14 -17.42 -1.50 -0.74
N ASN A 15 -16.80 -1.76 -1.89
CA ASN A 15 -15.51 -1.26 -2.31
C ASN A 15 -15.25 -1.91 -3.67
N LYS A 16 -15.55 -1.21 -4.78
CA LYS A 16 -14.91 -1.54 -6.06
C LYS A 16 -13.40 -1.65 -5.77
N PRO A 17 -12.75 -2.83 -5.86
CA PRO A 17 -11.33 -2.91 -5.59
C PRO A 17 -10.60 -2.13 -6.68
N ILE A 18 -9.96 -1.05 -6.25
CA ILE A 18 -9.37 0.00 -7.09
C ILE A 18 -8.15 -0.50 -7.90
N VAL A 19 -7.62 -1.69 -7.60
CA VAL A 19 -6.54 -2.36 -8.33
C VAL A 19 -6.67 -3.88 -8.14
N LYS A 20 -6.75 -4.66 -9.23
CA LYS A 20 -6.87 -6.12 -9.16
C LYS A 20 -5.49 -6.77 -9.08
N ASP A 21 -4.87 -6.78 -7.90
CA ASP A 21 -3.90 -7.84 -7.63
C ASP A 21 -4.67 -9.17 -7.63
N VAL A 22 -4.52 -9.92 -8.72
CA VAL A 22 -5.27 -11.15 -8.99
C VAL A 22 -5.10 -12.14 -7.83
N ILE A 23 -3.88 -12.25 -7.30
CA ILE A 23 -3.60 -13.15 -6.19
C ILE A 23 -4.31 -12.70 -4.91
N ALA A 24 -4.18 -11.42 -4.54
CA ALA A 24 -4.85 -10.90 -3.35
C ALA A 24 -6.38 -11.02 -3.47
N SER A 25 -6.93 -10.87 -4.68
CA SER A 25 -8.35 -11.07 -4.97
C SER A 25 -8.75 -12.54 -4.83
N LEU A 26 -7.96 -13.48 -5.37
CA LEU A 26 -8.22 -14.92 -5.23
C LEU A 26 -8.28 -15.36 -3.77
N HIS A 27 -7.38 -14.87 -2.91
CA HIS A 27 -7.41 -15.17 -1.47
C HIS A 27 -8.56 -14.47 -0.74
N SER A 28 -8.59 -13.14 -0.81
CA SER A 28 -9.38 -12.33 0.12
C SER A 28 -10.81 -12.04 -0.33
N TYR A 29 -11.08 -12.24 -1.62
CA TYR A 29 -12.40 -12.07 -2.22
C TYR A 29 -12.97 -13.43 -2.61
N PHE A 30 -12.36 -14.13 -3.57
CA PHE A 30 -12.93 -15.37 -4.09
C PHE A 30 -12.96 -16.49 -3.03
N THR A 31 -11.81 -16.83 -2.43
CA THR A 31 -11.72 -17.93 -1.45
C THR A 31 -12.51 -17.62 -0.17
N CYS A 32 -12.46 -16.37 0.29
CA CYS A 32 -13.24 -15.91 1.43
C CYS A 32 -14.77 -16.05 1.19
N ASN A 33 -15.28 -15.59 0.05
CA ASN A 33 -16.69 -15.76 -0.31
C ASN A 33 -17.08 -17.22 -0.54
N LEU A 34 -16.21 -18.02 -1.15
CA LEU A 34 -16.42 -19.46 -1.35
C LEU A 34 -16.61 -20.19 -0.01
N LEU A 35 -15.75 -19.90 0.98
CA LEU A 35 -15.84 -20.47 2.32
C LEU A 35 -17.11 -20.02 3.06
N ILE A 36 -17.48 -18.74 2.96
CA ILE A 36 -18.73 -18.23 3.54
C ILE A 36 -19.94 -18.92 2.90
N ALA A 37 -19.95 -19.08 1.57
CA ALA A 37 -21.02 -19.77 0.85
C ALA A 37 -21.17 -21.23 1.32
N PHE A 38 -20.06 -21.97 1.43
CA PHE A 38 -20.10 -23.34 1.94
C PHE A 38 -20.54 -23.41 3.41
N SER A 39 -20.11 -22.47 4.25
CA SER A 39 -20.58 -22.39 5.64
C SER A 39 -22.11 -22.20 5.72
N VAL A 40 -22.67 -21.31 4.89
CA VAL A 40 -24.13 -21.10 4.81
C VAL A 40 -24.85 -22.36 4.30
N ILE A 41 -24.31 -23.03 3.28
CA ILE A 41 -24.90 -24.27 2.73
C ILE A 41 -24.94 -25.38 3.79
N ILE A 42 -23.85 -25.59 4.54
CA ILE A 42 -23.79 -26.60 5.60
C ILE A 42 -24.74 -26.22 6.74
N SER A 43 -24.73 -24.95 7.16
CA SER A 43 -25.63 -24.44 8.20
C SER A 43 -27.10 -24.64 7.85
N PHE A 44 -27.48 -24.42 6.58
CA PHE A 44 -28.85 -24.66 6.12
C PHE A 44 -29.26 -26.13 6.29
N LYS A 45 -28.35 -27.07 6.01
CA LYS A 45 -28.63 -28.50 6.23
C LYS A 45 -28.60 -28.88 7.71
N GLN A 46 -27.77 -28.25 8.51
CA GLN A 46 -27.60 -28.53 9.93
C GLN A 46 -28.77 -28.03 10.79
N PHE A 47 -29.30 -26.84 10.49
CA PHE A 47 -30.35 -26.20 11.29
C PHE A 47 -31.73 -26.21 10.63
N GLY A 48 -31.79 -26.34 9.29
CA GLY A 48 -33.05 -26.28 8.53
C GLY A 48 -33.59 -27.63 8.06
N GLY A 49 -32.91 -28.74 8.39
CA GLY A 49 -33.33 -30.10 8.02
C GLY A 49 -33.14 -31.09 9.16
N ARG A 50 -33.30 -32.38 8.87
CA ARG A 50 -32.89 -33.48 9.76
C ARG A 50 -31.41 -33.78 9.49
N PRO A 51 -30.46 -33.37 10.35
CA PRO A 51 -29.04 -33.53 10.08
C PRO A 51 -28.59 -35.00 10.15
N MET A 52 -29.35 -35.82 10.86
CA MET A 52 -29.16 -37.26 11.01
C MET A 52 -30.50 -37.96 11.17
N GLU A 53 -30.53 -39.23 10.75
CA GLU A 53 -31.71 -40.09 10.81
C GLU A 53 -31.32 -41.43 11.46
N CYS A 54 -32.05 -41.88 12.47
CA CYS A 54 -31.67 -43.06 13.26
C CYS A 54 -32.65 -44.22 13.07
N MET A 55 -32.11 -45.44 13.00
CA MET A 55 -32.90 -46.67 12.96
C MET A 55 -33.18 -47.14 14.39
N LEU A 56 -34.43 -47.00 14.82
CA LEU A 56 -34.90 -47.53 16.10
C LEU A 56 -35.54 -48.92 15.91
N PRO A 57 -35.48 -49.80 16.92
CA PRO A 57 -36.12 -51.11 16.84
C PRO A 57 -37.65 -51.01 16.84
N MET A 58 -38.29 -52.06 16.31
CA MET A 58 -39.75 -52.16 16.18
C MET A 58 -40.41 -52.04 17.56
N GLY A 59 -41.29 -51.05 17.75
CA GLY A 59 -42.03 -50.81 19.01
C GLY A 59 -41.85 -49.40 19.59
N PHE A 60 -40.82 -48.66 19.17
CA PHE A 60 -40.66 -47.24 19.53
C PHE A 60 -41.61 -46.35 18.72
N SER A 61 -42.27 -45.39 19.39
CA SER A 61 -43.11 -44.39 18.72
C SER A 61 -42.28 -43.36 17.96
N GLY A 62 -42.86 -42.63 16.99
CA GLY A 62 -42.15 -41.56 16.27
C GLY A 62 -41.61 -40.42 17.17
N ALA A 63 -42.15 -40.23 18.39
CA ALA A 63 -41.60 -39.28 19.35
C ALA A 63 -40.24 -39.74 19.92
N TRP A 64 -40.05 -41.06 20.07
CA TRP A 64 -38.79 -41.64 20.50
C TRP A 64 -37.72 -41.56 19.41
N GLU A 65 -38.13 -41.70 18.14
CA GLU A 65 -37.26 -41.46 16.99
C GLU A 65 -36.71 -40.03 16.99
N GLN A 66 -37.59 -39.04 17.12
CA GLN A 66 -37.17 -37.63 17.21
C GLN A 66 -36.31 -37.34 18.44
N TYR A 67 -36.59 -37.98 19.57
CA TYR A 67 -35.75 -37.85 20.77
C TYR A 67 -34.36 -38.43 20.55
N ALA A 68 -34.27 -39.66 20.03
CA ALA A 68 -33.00 -40.32 19.75
C ALA A 68 -32.20 -39.53 18.70
N GLU A 69 -32.85 -39.03 17.65
CA GLU A 69 -32.21 -38.18 16.63
C GLU A 69 -31.65 -36.88 17.22
N ASN A 70 -32.36 -36.21 18.13
CA ASN A 70 -31.85 -34.99 18.75
C ASN A 70 -30.77 -35.29 19.80
N PHE A 71 -30.94 -36.37 20.57
CA PHE A 71 -30.00 -36.79 21.59
C PHE A 71 -28.66 -37.19 20.96
N CYS A 72 -28.69 -38.06 19.95
CA CYS A 72 -27.50 -38.55 19.26
C CYS A 72 -26.85 -37.49 18.36
N TRP A 73 -27.57 -36.42 18.02
CA TRP A 73 -26.98 -35.26 17.34
C TRP A 73 -26.22 -34.38 18.33
N ALA A 74 -26.77 -34.20 19.53
CA ALA A 74 -26.16 -33.41 20.59
C ALA A 74 -24.98 -34.13 21.26
N GLN A 75 -25.05 -35.46 21.38
CA GLN A 75 -23.97 -36.30 21.87
C GLN A 75 -23.04 -36.76 20.74
N ASP A 76 -21.80 -37.07 21.10
CA ASP A 76 -20.84 -37.57 20.13
C ASP A 76 -21.17 -39.01 19.71
N THR A 77 -21.24 -39.24 18.40
CA THR A 77 -21.41 -40.58 17.81
C THR A 77 -20.06 -41.24 17.56
N TYR A 78 -19.98 -42.56 17.43
CA TYR A 78 -18.73 -43.27 17.12
C TYR A 78 -18.87 -44.14 15.85
N PHE A 79 -17.74 -44.43 15.22
CA PHE A 79 -17.69 -45.28 14.03
C PHE A 79 -17.08 -46.65 14.35
N ILE A 80 -17.73 -47.71 13.87
CA ILE A 80 -17.21 -49.09 13.90
C ILE A 80 -17.33 -49.66 12.48
N PRO A 81 -16.28 -50.32 11.95
CA PRO A 81 -16.37 -50.99 10.66
C PRO A 81 -17.49 -52.03 10.63
N PRO A 82 -18.29 -52.16 9.55
CA PRO A 82 -19.47 -53.04 9.53
C PRO A 82 -19.21 -54.53 9.76
N LYS A 83 -17.95 -54.98 9.66
CA LYS A 83 -17.54 -56.38 9.90
C LYS A 83 -17.27 -56.70 11.38
N VAL A 84 -17.26 -55.69 12.25
CA VAL A 84 -16.93 -55.84 13.67
C VAL A 84 -18.20 -55.65 14.50
N PHE A 85 -18.51 -56.62 15.37
CA PHE A 85 -19.65 -56.50 16.28
C PHE A 85 -19.35 -55.54 17.42
N VAL A 86 -20.35 -54.73 17.79
CA VAL A 86 -20.25 -53.70 18.83
C VAL A 86 -19.91 -54.29 20.21
N GLU A 87 -20.37 -55.50 20.48
CA GLU A 87 -20.14 -56.23 21.74
C GLU A 87 -18.66 -56.54 22.01
N HIS A 88 -17.84 -56.67 20.96
CA HIS A 88 -16.42 -56.98 21.10
C HIS A 88 -15.54 -55.77 21.43
N ILE A 89 -16.11 -54.56 21.40
CA ILE A 89 -15.38 -53.30 21.60
C ILE A 89 -15.70 -52.75 22.99
N SER A 90 -14.63 -52.47 23.76
CA SER A 90 -14.75 -51.94 25.12
C SER A 90 -15.39 -50.54 25.13
N ALA A 91 -16.01 -50.17 26.24
CA ALA A 91 -16.62 -48.84 26.38
C ALA A 91 -15.60 -47.69 26.27
N GLU A 92 -14.33 -47.95 26.63
CA GLU A 92 -13.23 -47.00 26.50
C GLU A 92 -12.86 -46.79 25.03
N GLU A 93 -12.74 -47.88 24.27
CA GLU A 93 -12.41 -47.83 22.83
C GLU A 93 -13.53 -47.16 22.02
N ARG A 94 -14.80 -47.35 22.40
CA ARG A 94 -15.93 -46.59 21.81
C ARG A 94 -15.82 -45.09 22.08
N ARG A 95 -15.30 -44.70 23.25
CA ARG A 95 -15.13 -43.28 23.63
C ARG A 95 -14.01 -42.63 22.82
N GLU A 96 -12.92 -43.35 22.57
CA GLU A 96 -11.81 -42.86 21.75
C GLU A 96 -12.19 -42.67 20.28
N ARG A 97 -13.08 -43.52 19.76
CA ARG A 97 -13.59 -43.47 18.38
C ARG A 97 -14.73 -42.47 18.16
N ARG A 98 -14.99 -41.58 19.11
CA ARG A 98 -16.05 -40.56 19.00
C ARG A 98 -15.71 -39.51 17.95
N ILE A 99 -16.74 -39.10 17.22
CA ILE A 99 -16.67 -38.18 16.10
C ILE A 99 -17.60 -37.02 16.39
N SER A 100 -17.04 -35.81 16.46
CA SER A 100 -17.78 -34.59 16.79
C SER A 100 -17.49 -33.41 15.84
N TYR A 101 -16.60 -33.60 14.85
CA TYR A 101 -16.19 -32.51 13.96
C TYR A 101 -17.36 -31.93 13.15
N TYR A 102 -18.35 -32.74 12.78
CA TYR A 102 -19.46 -32.31 11.93
C TYR A 102 -20.30 -31.20 12.57
N GLN A 103 -20.39 -31.16 13.91
CA GLN A 103 -21.13 -30.13 14.65
C GLN A 103 -20.50 -28.74 14.48
N TRP A 104 -19.17 -28.68 14.42
CA TRP A 104 -18.37 -27.45 14.41
C TRP A 104 -18.03 -26.95 12.99
N MET A 105 -18.46 -27.68 11.97
CA MET A 105 -18.04 -27.48 10.59
C MET A 105 -18.32 -26.06 10.05
N PRO A 106 -19.52 -25.48 10.22
CA PRO A 106 -19.79 -24.15 9.69
C PRO A 106 -18.93 -23.06 10.33
N PHE A 107 -18.70 -23.17 11.64
CA PHE A 107 -17.86 -22.24 12.40
C PHE A 107 -16.40 -22.34 11.99
N PHE A 108 -15.92 -23.57 11.74
CA PHE A 108 -14.58 -23.80 11.22
C PHE A 108 -14.38 -23.10 9.86
N LEU A 109 -15.31 -23.25 8.92
CA LEU A 109 -15.23 -22.59 7.61
C LEU A 109 -15.26 -21.05 7.71
N LEU A 110 -16.05 -20.48 8.64
CA LEU A 110 -16.05 -19.03 8.89
C LEU A 110 -14.72 -18.55 9.47
N PHE A 111 -14.12 -19.31 10.39
CA PHE A 111 -12.80 -19.03 10.90
C PHE A 111 -11.74 -19.05 9.78
N GLN A 112 -11.77 -20.07 8.90
CA GLN A 112 -10.89 -20.12 7.73
C GLN A 112 -11.11 -18.89 6.82
N ALA A 113 -12.36 -18.49 6.57
CA ALA A 113 -12.67 -17.30 5.77
C ALA A 113 -12.08 -16.01 6.37
N ALA A 114 -12.14 -15.86 7.70
CA ALA A 114 -11.53 -14.75 8.41
C ALA A 114 -9.99 -14.74 8.27
N CYS A 115 -9.34 -15.90 8.41
CA CYS A 115 -7.91 -16.03 8.21
C CYS A 115 -7.48 -15.67 6.78
N PHE A 116 -8.23 -16.07 5.74
CA PHE A 116 -7.96 -15.65 4.36
C PHE A 116 -8.11 -14.14 4.12
N LYS A 117 -8.91 -13.44 4.95
CA LYS A 117 -9.04 -11.98 4.89
C LYS A 117 -7.89 -11.24 5.58
N ALA A 118 -7.31 -11.82 6.62
CA ALA A 118 -6.35 -11.17 7.50
C ALA A 118 -5.11 -10.59 6.78
N PRO A 119 -4.41 -11.29 5.86
CA PRO A 119 -3.25 -10.74 5.16
C PRO A 119 -3.54 -9.48 4.35
N THR A 120 -4.78 -9.34 3.84
CA THR A 120 -5.19 -8.14 3.09
C THR A 120 -5.38 -6.92 3.98
N LEU A 121 -5.91 -7.13 5.19
CA LEU A 121 -6.05 -6.07 6.19
C LEU A 121 -4.67 -5.58 6.63
N ILE A 122 -3.76 -6.52 6.88
CA ILE A 122 -2.37 -6.27 7.24
C ILE A 122 -1.66 -5.46 6.13
N TRP A 123 -1.76 -5.90 4.88
CA TRP A 123 -1.20 -5.19 3.73
C TRP A 123 -1.74 -3.76 3.59
N LYS A 124 -3.06 -3.57 3.67
CA LYS A 124 -3.68 -2.23 3.56
C LYS A 124 -3.19 -1.28 4.65
N TYR A 125 -3.04 -1.78 5.88
CA TYR A 125 -2.53 -1.00 7.00
C TYR A 125 -1.08 -0.56 6.76
N PHE A 126 -0.18 -1.49 6.43
CA PHE A 126 1.24 -1.17 6.24
C PHE A 126 1.51 -0.35 4.96
N ALA A 127 0.82 -0.65 3.86
CA ALA A 127 0.92 0.14 2.63
C ALA A 127 0.43 1.58 2.82
N GLY A 128 -0.60 1.79 3.65
CA GLY A 128 -1.12 3.12 3.99
C GLY A 128 -0.15 3.99 4.79
N GLN A 129 0.81 3.38 5.49
CA GLN A 129 1.86 4.10 6.23
C GLN A 129 3.04 4.50 5.35
N SER A 130 3.10 4.02 4.11
CA SER A 130 4.09 4.50 3.15
C SER A 130 3.75 5.90 2.64
N GLY A 131 4.77 6.72 2.39
CA GLY A 131 4.59 8.04 1.76
C GLY A 131 4.11 7.98 0.30
N MET A 132 3.99 6.78 -0.27
CA MET A 132 3.57 6.50 -1.64
C MET A 132 2.31 5.65 -1.64
N LYS A 133 1.14 6.31 -1.75
CA LYS A 133 -0.16 5.60 -1.79
C LYS A 133 -0.31 4.85 -3.10
N LEU A 134 0.21 3.62 -3.16
CA LEU A 134 0.21 2.78 -4.36
C LEU A 134 -1.18 2.60 -4.97
N GLY A 135 -2.21 2.46 -4.14
CA GLY A 135 -3.60 2.35 -4.61
C GLY A 135 -4.09 3.60 -5.36
N GLN A 136 -3.65 4.80 -4.99
CA GLN A 136 -3.99 6.04 -5.71
C GLN A 136 -3.21 6.15 -7.02
N ILE A 137 -1.92 5.79 -7.00
CA ILE A 137 -1.07 5.80 -8.20
C ILE A 137 -1.66 4.89 -9.28
N LEU A 138 -2.00 3.65 -8.91
CA LEU A 138 -2.55 2.67 -9.83
C LEU A 138 -3.97 3.02 -10.29
N ARG A 139 -4.77 3.68 -9.42
CA ARG A 139 -6.09 4.22 -9.82
C ARG A 139 -5.97 5.25 -10.92
N LEU A 140 -5.04 6.19 -10.77
CA LEU A 140 -4.84 7.26 -11.74
C LEU A 140 -4.24 6.73 -13.05
N ALA A 141 -3.38 5.71 -12.96
CA ALA A 141 -2.82 5.05 -14.13
C ALA A 141 -3.82 4.18 -14.90
N SER A 142 -4.77 3.55 -14.19
CA SER A 142 -5.77 2.63 -14.79
C SER A 142 -7.13 3.31 -15.02
N ASP A 143 -7.18 4.64 -14.99
CA ASP A 143 -8.42 5.39 -15.16
C ASP A 143 -8.93 5.24 -16.61
N PRO A 144 -10.18 4.82 -16.87
CA PRO A 144 -10.74 4.75 -18.22
C PRO A 144 -10.72 6.10 -18.96
N ALA A 145 -10.66 7.24 -18.25
CA ALA A 145 -10.52 8.57 -18.86
C ALA A 145 -9.15 8.78 -19.55
N ASN A 146 -8.15 7.93 -19.27
CA ASN A 146 -6.84 7.95 -19.92
C ASN A 146 -6.89 7.58 -21.42
N SER A 147 -8.04 7.15 -21.93
CA SER A 147 -8.29 7.05 -23.37
C SER A 147 -8.13 8.38 -24.11
N SER A 148 -8.42 9.50 -23.44
CA SER A 148 -8.19 10.84 -23.99
C SER A 148 -6.75 11.31 -23.74
N LEU A 149 -6.08 11.83 -24.78
CA LEU A 149 -4.67 12.21 -24.73
C LEU A 149 -4.39 13.33 -23.71
N GLU A 150 -5.30 14.29 -23.54
CA GLU A 150 -5.14 15.44 -22.65
C GLU A 150 -5.21 15.02 -21.17
N VAL A 151 -6.22 14.23 -20.80
CA VAL A 151 -6.35 13.67 -19.45
C VAL A 151 -5.18 12.75 -19.13
N LYS A 152 -4.80 11.89 -20.10
CA LYS A 152 -3.63 11.02 -19.96
C LYS A 152 -2.36 11.82 -19.65
N LYS A 153 -2.06 12.86 -20.43
CA LYS A 153 -0.88 13.71 -20.21
C LYS A 153 -0.91 14.40 -18.85
N GLY A 154 -2.05 14.96 -18.45
CA GLY A 154 -2.21 15.58 -17.12
C GLY A 154 -2.02 14.58 -15.98
N ASN A 155 -2.55 13.37 -16.12
CA ASN A 155 -2.39 12.29 -15.14
C ASN A 155 -0.93 11.80 -15.05
N ILE A 156 -0.24 11.67 -16.19
CA ILE A 156 1.18 11.33 -16.23
C ILE A 156 2.02 12.41 -15.55
N GLU A 157 1.75 13.70 -15.82
CA GLU A 157 2.47 14.80 -15.18
C GLU A 157 2.25 14.81 -13.67
N ALA A 158 0.99 14.66 -13.21
CA ALA A 158 0.66 14.57 -11.79
C ALA A 158 1.36 13.39 -11.10
N LEU A 159 1.36 12.21 -11.72
CA LEU A 159 2.09 11.04 -11.22
C LEU A 159 3.59 11.28 -11.19
N CYS A 160 4.15 11.87 -12.25
CA CYS A 160 5.57 12.18 -12.36
C CYS A 160 6.02 13.10 -11.21
N VAL A 161 5.26 14.17 -10.93
CA VAL A 161 5.53 15.08 -9.78
C VAL A 161 5.40 14.35 -8.44
N HIS A 162 4.38 13.50 -8.27
CA HIS A 162 4.18 12.74 -7.03
C HIS A 162 5.32 11.75 -6.76
N LEU A 163 5.69 10.94 -7.77
CA LEU A 163 6.80 9.98 -7.66
C LEU A 163 8.13 10.70 -7.44
N GLN A 164 8.39 11.81 -8.14
CA GLN A 164 9.57 12.64 -7.93
C GLN A 164 9.69 13.14 -6.49
N GLY A 165 8.57 13.63 -5.92
CA GLY A 165 8.51 14.09 -4.54
C GLY A 165 8.88 12.98 -3.55
N ALA A 166 8.31 11.78 -3.75
CA ALA A 166 8.57 10.62 -2.91
C ALA A 166 10.02 10.11 -3.02
N LEU A 167 10.54 9.96 -4.23
CA LEU A 167 11.91 9.49 -4.46
C LEU A 167 12.95 10.48 -3.87
N ARG A 168 12.72 11.78 -4.04
CA ARG A 168 13.57 12.82 -3.44
C ARG A 168 13.50 12.84 -1.92
N PHE A 169 12.34 12.58 -1.35
CA PHE A 169 12.19 12.48 0.10
C PHE A 169 13.12 11.40 0.65
N HIS A 170 13.14 10.21 0.03
CA HIS A 170 14.04 9.13 0.44
C HIS A 170 15.53 9.50 0.26
N GLU A 171 15.90 10.14 -0.86
CA GLU A 171 17.27 10.65 -1.04
C GLU A 171 17.69 11.65 0.06
N ARG A 172 16.80 12.58 0.45
CA ARG A 172 17.09 13.58 1.48
C ARG A 172 17.30 12.94 2.85
N VAL A 173 16.48 11.94 3.19
CA VAL A 173 16.62 11.19 4.44
C VAL A 173 17.97 10.48 4.47
N LYS A 174 18.37 9.82 3.38
CA LYS A 174 19.69 9.16 3.26
C LYS A 174 20.84 10.16 3.39
N LYS A 175 20.78 11.30 2.69
CA LYS A 175 21.83 12.33 2.72
C LYS A 175 22.01 12.98 4.09
N LYS A 176 20.91 13.26 4.80
CA LYS A 176 20.94 13.86 6.14
C LYS A 176 21.24 12.85 7.27
N LYS A 177 21.45 11.56 6.95
CA LYS A 177 21.64 10.45 7.91
C LYS A 177 20.62 10.51 9.07
N LEU A 178 19.37 10.86 8.76
CA LEU A 178 18.32 10.97 9.76
C LEU A 178 17.94 9.55 10.21
N VAL A 179 18.15 9.25 11.49
CA VAL A 179 17.70 8.01 12.14
C VAL A 179 16.60 8.40 13.12
N PRO A 180 15.31 8.33 12.72
CA PRO A 180 14.21 8.81 13.55
C PRO A 180 14.11 8.09 14.90
N HIS A 181 14.31 6.77 14.93
CA HIS A 181 14.29 5.98 16.15
C HIS A 181 15.64 5.29 16.40
N LYS A 182 16.30 5.62 17.52
CA LYS A 182 17.56 4.99 17.95
C LYS A 182 17.37 3.62 18.62
N ILE A 183 16.22 3.39 19.26
CA ILE A 183 15.93 2.16 20.04
C ILE A 183 15.26 1.09 19.17
N PHE A 184 14.18 1.43 18.46
CA PHE A 184 13.49 0.48 17.58
C PHE A 184 13.93 0.66 16.13
N ARG A 185 15.08 0.08 15.79
CA ARG A 185 15.70 0.19 14.45
C ARG A 185 14.80 -0.35 13.33
N PHE A 186 13.91 -1.30 13.62
CA PHE A 186 12.96 -1.84 12.64
C PHE A 186 11.89 -0.83 12.21
N LEU A 187 11.51 0.14 13.07
CA LEU A 187 10.53 1.18 12.70
C LEU A 187 11.11 2.19 11.70
N ASN A 188 12.44 2.24 11.55
CA ASN A 188 13.10 3.06 10.53
C ASN A 188 12.95 2.45 9.12
N LEU A 189 12.46 1.21 8.99
CA LEU A 189 12.24 0.56 7.69
C LEU A 189 11.29 1.36 6.79
N LYS A 190 10.34 2.11 7.38
CA LYS A 190 9.39 2.99 6.68
C LYS A 190 10.04 4.06 5.81
N TYR A 191 11.27 4.46 6.15
CA TYR A 191 12.00 5.53 5.46
C TYR A 191 13.03 4.99 4.46
N ALA A 192 13.06 3.68 4.24
CA ALA A 192 14.00 3.04 3.32
C ALA A 192 13.48 3.06 1.87
N ASN A 193 14.39 3.14 0.90
CA ASN A 193 14.10 3.16 -0.55
C ASN A 193 13.57 1.82 -1.11
N TYR A 194 13.33 0.83 -0.25
CA TYR A 194 12.85 -0.52 -0.58
C TYR A 194 11.64 -0.93 0.27
N TYR A 195 11.07 0.00 1.05
CA TYR A 195 10.00 -0.29 2.01
C TYR A 195 8.76 -0.83 1.32
N VAL A 196 8.29 -0.14 0.27
CA VAL A 196 7.04 -0.48 -0.41
C VAL A 196 7.15 -1.85 -1.08
N ALA A 197 8.28 -2.11 -1.75
CA ALA A 197 8.58 -3.39 -2.36
C ALA A 197 8.68 -4.52 -1.31
N THR A 198 9.35 -4.29 -0.19
CA THR A 198 9.47 -5.30 0.88
C THR A 198 8.14 -5.61 1.54
N ILE A 199 7.31 -4.61 1.85
CA ILE A 199 5.98 -4.84 2.44
C ILE A 199 5.09 -5.61 1.44
N TYR A 200 5.26 -5.39 0.14
CA TYR A 200 4.50 -6.12 -0.88
C TYR A 200 4.90 -7.60 -0.93
N ILE A 201 6.21 -7.88 -0.96
CA ILE A 201 6.70 -9.26 -0.90
C ILE A 201 6.30 -9.94 0.42
N LEU A 202 6.39 -9.24 1.55
CA LEU A 202 5.96 -9.75 2.84
C LEU A 202 4.46 -10.08 2.86
N ALA A 203 3.62 -9.24 2.24
CA ALA A 203 2.20 -9.52 2.09
C ALA A 203 1.95 -10.78 1.24
N LYS A 204 2.67 -10.95 0.12
CA LYS A 204 2.59 -12.17 -0.71
C LYS A 204 3.04 -13.42 0.05
N LEU A 205 4.12 -13.32 0.81
CA LEU A 205 4.57 -14.40 1.70
C LEU A 205 3.54 -14.71 2.78
N ALA A 206 2.86 -13.70 3.33
CA ALA A 206 1.77 -13.91 4.29
C ALA A 206 0.55 -14.61 3.65
N PHE A 207 0.22 -14.33 2.39
CA PHE A 207 -0.81 -15.08 1.66
C PHE A 207 -0.42 -16.55 1.45
N LEU A 208 0.83 -16.81 1.05
CA LEU A 208 1.36 -18.16 0.88
C LEU A 208 1.40 -18.93 2.21
N ALA A 209 1.93 -18.30 3.25
CA ALA A 209 1.96 -18.88 4.60
C ALA A 209 0.54 -19.18 5.10
N ASN A 210 -0.42 -18.29 4.87
CA ASN A 210 -1.82 -18.58 5.19
C ASN A 210 -2.36 -19.76 4.39
N ALA A 211 -2.12 -19.87 3.08
CA ALA A 211 -2.57 -21.04 2.32
C ALA A 211 -1.99 -22.36 2.85
N ILE A 212 -0.69 -22.40 3.14
CA ILE A 212 -0.02 -23.59 3.71
C ILE A 212 -0.61 -23.91 5.09
N PHE A 213 -0.78 -22.88 5.93
CA PHE A 213 -1.40 -23.02 7.24
C PHE A 213 -2.83 -23.57 7.14
N GLN A 214 -3.63 -23.12 6.17
CA GLN A 214 -5.01 -23.58 5.99
C GLN A 214 -5.07 -25.04 5.50
N ILE A 215 -4.16 -25.46 4.62
CA ILE A 215 -4.03 -26.87 4.20
C ILE A 215 -3.69 -27.75 5.41
N SER A 216 -2.73 -27.32 6.22
CA SER A 216 -2.31 -28.03 7.43
C SER A 216 -3.43 -28.08 8.49
N LEU A 217 -4.07 -26.94 8.74
CA LEU A 217 -5.18 -26.81 9.69
C LEU A 217 -6.35 -27.73 9.31
N MET A 218 -6.72 -27.75 8.03
CA MET A 218 -7.81 -28.60 7.54
C MET A 218 -7.46 -30.09 7.60
N THR A 219 -6.22 -30.45 7.29
CA THR A 219 -5.73 -31.84 7.42
C THR A 219 -5.78 -32.28 8.88
N ARG A 220 -5.34 -31.43 9.81
CA ARG A 220 -5.37 -31.72 11.25
C ARG A 220 -6.79 -31.79 11.82
N TYR A 221 -7.71 -31.00 11.27
CA TYR A 221 -9.10 -30.97 11.70
C TYR A 221 -9.87 -32.23 11.28
N LEU A 222 -9.63 -32.73 10.06
CA LEU A 222 -10.36 -33.88 9.50
C LEU A 222 -9.68 -35.25 9.74
N LEU A 223 -8.35 -35.28 9.79
CA LEU A 223 -7.55 -36.51 9.90
C LEU A 223 -6.62 -36.44 11.12
N PRO A 224 -7.14 -36.47 12.36
CA PRO A 224 -6.31 -36.38 13.56
C PRO A 224 -5.39 -37.60 13.76
N GLU A 225 -5.80 -38.77 13.26
CA GLU A 225 -5.04 -40.04 13.39
C GLU A 225 -3.81 -40.11 12.46
N PHE A 226 -3.81 -39.40 11.34
CA PHE A 226 -2.74 -39.45 10.33
C PHE A 226 -1.61 -38.43 10.60
N LYS A 227 -1.31 -38.21 11.88
CA LYS A 227 -0.50 -37.09 12.39
C LYS A 227 0.93 -36.99 11.84
N ASN A 228 1.51 -38.08 11.30
CA ASN A 228 2.96 -38.26 11.31
C ASN A 228 3.71 -38.52 10.02
N ASP A 229 3.17 -38.54 8.78
CA ASP A 229 4.10 -38.32 7.64
C ASP A 229 3.54 -38.06 6.23
N LYS A 230 2.25 -38.30 5.94
CA LYS A 230 1.81 -38.23 4.54
C LYS A 230 0.41 -37.67 4.31
N GLY A 231 0.12 -36.49 4.87
CA GLY A 231 -1.16 -35.81 4.66
C GLY A 231 -1.56 -35.72 3.18
N LEU A 232 -0.61 -35.42 2.29
CA LEU A 232 -0.86 -35.37 0.83
C LEU A 232 -1.23 -36.75 0.24
N GLU A 233 -0.56 -37.82 0.68
CA GLU A 233 -0.89 -39.19 0.24
C GLU A 233 -2.27 -39.62 0.74
N SER A 234 -2.60 -39.30 2.00
CA SER A 234 -3.93 -39.59 2.57
C SER A 234 -5.05 -38.89 1.79
N TRP A 235 -4.88 -37.60 1.46
CA TRP A 235 -5.84 -36.87 0.64
C TRP A 235 -5.92 -37.40 -0.79
N MET A 236 -4.79 -37.77 -1.40
CA MET A 236 -4.77 -38.37 -2.73
C MET A 236 -5.52 -39.70 -2.78
N ASN A 237 -5.38 -40.54 -1.75
CA ASN A 237 -6.10 -41.81 -1.63
C ASN A 237 -7.62 -41.61 -1.43
N ILE A 238 -8.05 -40.49 -0.85
CA ILE A 238 -9.48 -40.13 -0.72
C ILE A 238 -10.05 -39.64 -2.05
N ILE A 239 -9.29 -38.83 -2.79
CA ILE A 239 -9.72 -38.26 -4.08
C ILE A 239 -9.73 -39.31 -5.18
N TRP A 240 -8.70 -40.15 -5.22
CA TRP A 240 -8.52 -41.19 -6.23
C TRP A 240 -8.39 -42.56 -5.56
N PRO A 241 -9.52 -43.16 -5.12
CA PRO A 241 -9.49 -44.45 -4.46
C PRO A 241 -8.97 -45.53 -5.41
N LYS A 242 -7.97 -46.30 -4.97
CA LYS A 242 -7.41 -47.43 -5.75
C LYS A 242 -8.32 -48.67 -5.77
N ASN A 243 -9.25 -48.79 -4.82
CA ASN A 243 -10.13 -49.95 -4.66
C ASN A 243 -11.60 -49.58 -4.94
N ILE A 244 -12.39 -50.56 -5.40
CA ILE A 244 -13.83 -50.42 -5.70
C ILE A 244 -14.69 -50.19 -4.44
N SER A 245 -14.23 -50.62 -3.25
CA SER A 245 -14.97 -50.51 -1.99
C SER A 245 -14.99 -49.08 -1.44
N PRO A 246 -16.09 -48.61 -0.83
CA PRO A 246 -16.16 -47.25 -0.31
C PRO A 246 -15.11 -47.03 0.78
N SER A 247 -14.28 -46.00 0.62
CA SER A 247 -13.10 -45.73 1.45
C SER A 247 -13.41 -45.65 2.95
N TRP A 248 -14.57 -45.11 3.33
CA TRP A 248 -14.98 -44.92 4.72
C TRP A 248 -15.23 -46.22 5.50
N HIS A 249 -15.54 -47.35 4.84
CA HIS A 249 -15.78 -48.63 5.53
C HIS A 249 -14.55 -49.18 6.25
N HIS A 250 -13.37 -48.79 5.78
CA HIS A 250 -12.08 -49.24 6.30
C HIS A 250 -11.33 -48.14 7.04
N SER A 251 -11.43 -46.89 6.59
CA SER A 251 -10.67 -45.78 7.15
C SER A 251 -11.39 -45.02 8.26
N GLY A 252 -12.72 -45.13 8.37
CA GLY A 252 -13.52 -44.31 9.28
C GLY A 252 -13.47 -42.80 8.99
N ILE A 253 -12.89 -42.42 7.84
CA ILE A 253 -12.83 -41.02 7.40
C ILE A 253 -14.14 -40.71 6.68
N PHE A 254 -14.84 -39.67 7.14
CA PHE A 254 -16.18 -39.30 6.67
C PHE A 254 -17.20 -40.47 6.67
N PRO A 255 -17.53 -41.05 7.83
CA PRO A 255 -18.51 -42.13 7.88
C PRO A 255 -19.91 -41.60 7.57
N LEU A 256 -20.64 -42.31 6.70
CA LEU A 256 -22.05 -42.05 6.44
C LEU A 256 -22.96 -42.67 7.49
N VAL A 257 -22.49 -43.72 8.16
CA VAL A 257 -23.22 -44.46 9.18
C VAL A 257 -22.39 -44.44 10.46
N THR A 258 -23.01 -44.00 11.56
CA THR A 258 -22.42 -43.99 12.89
C THR A 258 -23.32 -44.70 13.88
N LEU A 259 -22.74 -45.08 15.01
CA LEU A 259 -23.44 -45.69 16.13
C LEU A 259 -23.55 -44.68 17.26
N CYS A 260 -24.67 -44.73 17.96
CA CYS A 260 -24.93 -43.89 19.13
C CYS A 260 -25.51 -44.75 20.24
N ASP A 261 -24.98 -44.57 21.45
CA ASP A 261 -25.51 -45.18 22.66
C ASP A 261 -26.33 -44.10 23.38
N PHE A 262 -27.65 -44.30 23.51
CA PHE A 262 -28.52 -43.42 24.31
C PHE A 262 -29.05 -44.15 25.54
N GLU A 263 -29.02 -43.45 26.67
CA GLU A 263 -29.39 -43.99 27.98
C GLU A 263 -30.82 -43.58 28.34
N VAL A 264 -31.70 -44.55 28.52
CA VAL A 264 -33.06 -44.34 29.03
C VAL A 264 -33.08 -44.69 30.50
N ARG A 265 -33.57 -43.74 31.31
CA ARG A 265 -33.73 -43.93 32.75
C ARG A 265 -35.14 -44.43 33.02
N GLU A 266 -35.25 -45.70 33.36
CA GLU A 266 -36.47 -46.30 33.89
C GLU A 266 -36.37 -46.40 35.41
N MET A 267 -37.51 -46.52 36.11
CA MET A 267 -37.53 -46.59 37.57
C MET A 267 -36.73 -47.82 38.05
N GLY A 268 -35.52 -47.58 38.58
CA GLY A 268 -34.66 -48.63 39.14
C GLY A 268 -33.60 -49.24 38.21
N ASN A 269 -33.54 -48.86 36.93
CA ASN A 269 -32.51 -49.34 36.01
C ASN A 269 -32.18 -48.32 34.90
N ILE A 270 -30.90 -48.21 34.54
CA ILE A 270 -30.46 -47.41 33.38
C ILE A 270 -30.27 -48.38 32.21
N GLN A 271 -31.09 -48.26 31.18
CA GLN A 271 -30.98 -49.08 29.97
C GLN A 271 -30.24 -48.31 28.89
N THR A 272 -29.15 -48.88 28.36
CA THR A 272 -28.40 -48.34 27.23
C THR A 272 -28.90 -48.97 25.94
N HIS A 273 -29.39 -48.15 25.01
CA HIS A 273 -29.77 -48.59 23.67
C HIS A 273 -28.76 -48.10 22.65
N THR A 274 -28.18 -49.01 21.87
CA THR A 274 -27.34 -48.67 20.73
C THR A 274 -28.19 -48.61 19.47
N VAL A 275 -28.18 -47.48 18.78
CA VAL A 275 -28.88 -47.27 17.51
C VAL A 275 -27.90 -46.92 16.40
N GLN A 276 -28.26 -47.31 15.18
CA GLN A 276 -27.53 -46.97 13.97
C GLN A 276 -28.13 -45.71 13.35
N CYS A 277 -27.30 -44.69 13.15
CA CYS A 277 -27.70 -43.41 12.59
C CYS A 277 -26.97 -43.10 11.29
N VAL A 278 -27.70 -42.57 10.31
CA VAL A 278 -27.16 -42.08 9.04
C VAL A 278 -26.88 -40.59 9.18
N LEU A 279 -25.62 -40.21 8.98
CA LEU A 279 -25.14 -38.84 9.11
C LEU A 279 -25.25 -38.11 7.76
N VAL A 280 -26.45 -37.64 7.42
CA VAL A 280 -26.78 -37.02 6.12
C VAL A 280 -25.91 -35.79 5.83
N VAL A 281 -25.56 -35.00 6.86
CA VAL A 281 -24.68 -33.84 6.73
C VAL A 281 -23.32 -34.23 6.15
N ASN A 282 -22.82 -35.44 6.47
CA ASN A 282 -21.47 -35.84 6.11
C ASN A 282 -21.30 -36.15 4.61
N LEU A 283 -22.40 -36.45 3.92
CA LEU A 283 -22.41 -36.62 2.47
C LEU A 283 -22.00 -35.34 1.74
N PHE A 284 -22.40 -34.17 2.28
CA PHE A 284 -22.06 -32.87 1.71
C PHE A 284 -20.66 -32.43 2.09
N THR A 285 -20.27 -32.62 3.35
CA THR A 285 -18.95 -32.20 3.86
C THR A 285 -17.85 -32.94 3.12
N GLU A 286 -17.96 -34.24 2.88
CA GLU A 286 -16.96 -35.03 2.15
C GLU A 286 -16.59 -34.35 0.81
N LYS A 287 -17.60 -33.94 0.02
CA LYS A 287 -17.40 -33.32 -1.29
C LYS A 287 -16.90 -31.88 -1.19
N ILE A 288 -17.42 -31.11 -0.25
CA ILE A 288 -16.98 -29.72 -0.01
C ILE A 288 -15.50 -29.68 0.39
N PHE A 289 -15.07 -30.54 1.30
CA PHE A 289 -13.70 -30.56 1.79
C PHE A 289 -12.69 -31.08 0.75
N ILE A 290 -13.08 -32.05 -0.07
CA ILE A 290 -12.28 -32.47 -1.24
C ILE A 290 -12.07 -31.29 -2.20
N LEU A 291 -13.15 -30.56 -2.53
CA LEU A 291 -13.07 -29.40 -3.40
C LEU A 291 -12.19 -28.30 -2.79
N LEU A 292 -12.37 -27.98 -1.51
CA LEU A 292 -11.58 -26.97 -0.80
C LEU A 292 -10.10 -27.34 -0.73
N TRP A 293 -9.77 -28.61 -0.49
CA TRP A 293 -8.38 -29.08 -0.48
C TRP A 293 -7.71 -28.90 -1.84
N SER A 294 -8.36 -29.34 -2.91
CA SER A 294 -7.84 -29.16 -4.27
C SER A 294 -7.67 -27.68 -4.61
N TRP A 295 -8.63 -26.84 -4.22
CA TRP A 295 -8.58 -25.40 -4.41
C TRP A 295 -7.41 -24.75 -3.65
N PHE A 296 -7.17 -25.12 -2.39
CA PHE A 296 -6.06 -24.58 -1.62
C PHE A 296 -4.69 -24.96 -2.18
N ILE A 297 -4.54 -26.17 -2.73
CA ILE A 297 -3.31 -26.59 -3.43
C ILE A 297 -3.10 -25.74 -4.70
N ILE A 298 -4.13 -25.54 -5.51
CA ILE A 298 -4.07 -24.66 -6.69
C ILE A 298 -3.73 -23.23 -6.27
N LEU A 299 -4.35 -22.73 -5.21
CA LEU A 299 -4.08 -21.39 -4.69
C LEU A 299 -2.62 -21.27 -4.20
N ALA A 300 -2.12 -22.24 -3.44
CA ALA A 300 -0.73 -22.27 -2.94
C ALA A 300 0.31 -22.33 -4.09
N THR A 301 0.03 -23.10 -5.14
CA THR A 301 0.94 -23.21 -6.30
C THR A 301 0.98 -21.92 -7.12
N VAL A 302 -0.18 -21.37 -7.49
CA VAL A 302 -0.28 -20.10 -8.23
C VAL A 302 0.36 -18.94 -7.45
N THR A 303 0.17 -18.90 -6.13
CA THR A 303 0.80 -17.88 -5.28
C THR A 303 2.29 -18.04 -5.15
N SER A 304 2.79 -19.28 -5.03
CA SER A 304 4.23 -19.56 -5.00
C SER A 304 4.91 -19.08 -6.29
N LEU A 305 4.35 -19.41 -7.45
CA LEU A 305 4.88 -18.96 -8.75
C LEU A 305 4.89 -17.42 -8.84
N ASN A 306 3.82 -16.77 -8.37
CA ASN A 306 3.75 -15.31 -8.36
C ASN A 306 4.80 -14.67 -7.44
N VAL A 307 4.99 -15.22 -6.23
CA VAL A 307 6.01 -14.78 -5.27
C VAL A 307 7.40 -14.90 -5.90
N LEU A 308 7.73 -16.06 -6.46
CA LEU A 308 9.02 -16.32 -7.08
C LEU A 308 9.29 -15.37 -8.25
N ASN A 309 8.30 -15.14 -9.11
CA ASN A 309 8.41 -14.19 -10.21
C ASN A 309 8.70 -12.77 -9.70
N TRP A 310 7.95 -12.28 -8.70
CA TRP A 310 8.20 -10.95 -8.13
C TRP A 310 9.56 -10.83 -7.44
N ILE A 311 10.01 -11.88 -6.74
CA ILE A 311 11.36 -11.92 -6.16
C ILE A 311 12.42 -11.82 -7.26
N TYR A 312 12.28 -12.58 -8.34
CA TYR A 312 13.18 -12.51 -9.49
C TYR A 312 13.19 -11.11 -10.12
N LEU A 313 12.03 -10.54 -10.43
CA LEU A 313 11.90 -9.22 -11.07
C LEU A 313 12.45 -8.05 -10.24
N LEU A 314 12.43 -8.17 -8.91
CA LEU A 314 12.91 -7.14 -7.97
C LEU A 314 14.34 -7.34 -7.49
N THR A 315 14.88 -8.55 -7.58
CA THR A 315 16.26 -8.85 -7.15
C THR A 315 17.22 -8.73 -8.33
N GLU A 316 16.86 -9.30 -9.48
CA GLU A 316 17.73 -9.40 -10.65
C GLU A 316 17.94 -8.03 -11.32
N ASN A 317 19.20 -7.59 -11.42
CA ASN A 317 19.51 -6.27 -11.98
C ASN A 317 19.40 -6.28 -13.50
N CYS A 318 19.75 -7.38 -14.17
CA CYS A 318 19.58 -7.52 -15.62
C CYS A 318 18.11 -7.36 -16.03
N SER A 319 17.18 -7.90 -15.24
CA SER A 319 15.74 -7.74 -15.49
C SER A 319 15.27 -6.29 -15.35
N LYS A 320 15.78 -5.56 -14.35
CA LYS A 320 15.44 -4.14 -14.14
C LYS A 320 15.98 -3.26 -15.27
N GLU A 321 17.23 -3.49 -15.65
CA GLU A 321 17.88 -2.78 -16.76
C GLU A 321 17.16 -3.05 -18.07
N HIS A 322 16.90 -4.31 -18.39
CA HIS A 322 16.19 -4.70 -19.60
C HIS A 322 14.78 -4.10 -19.66
N PHE A 323 14.05 -4.10 -18.53
CA PHE A 323 12.72 -3.49 -18.45
C PHE A 323 12.76 -2.00 -18.81
N ILE A 324 13.66 -1.22 -18.21
CA ILE A 324 13.76 0.22 -18.50
C ILE A 324 14.27 0.49 -19.92
N LEU A 325 15.31 -0.22 -20.36
CA LEU A 325 15.85 -0.06 -21.72
C LEU A 325 14.78 -0.30 -22.78
N ASN A 326 13.99 -1.37 -22.64
CA ASN A 326 12.93 -1.68 -23.59
C ASN A 326 11.86 -0.59 -23.61
N HIS A 327 11.45 -0.06 -22.45
CA HIS A 327 10.45 1.01 -22.38
C HIS A 327 10.97 2.36 -22.88
N LEU A 328 12.27 2.64 -22.76
CA LEU A 328 12.89 3.84 -23.31
C LEU A 328 13.06 3.75 -24.84
N GLU A 329 13.42 2.58 -25.36
CA GLU A 329 13.51 2.31 -26.80
C GLU A 329 12.14 2.43 -27.49
N MET A 330 11.07 1.97 -26.82
CA MET A 330 9.70 2.14 -27.29
C MET A 330 9.14 3.57 -27.10
N SER A 331 9.85 4.43 -26.37
CA SER A 331 9.40 5.81 -26.13
C SER A 331 9.73 6.71 -27.33
N GLY A 332 9.02 7.83 -27.48
CA GLY A 332 9.26 8.80 -28.56
C GLY A 332 10.58 9.58 -28.44
N ILE A 333 11.51 9.17 -27.58
CA ILE A 333 12.82 9.82 -27.38
C ILE A 333 13.84 9.08 -28.25
N PRO A 334 14.73 9.77 -28.99
CA PRO A 334 15.81 9.12 -29.72
C PRO A 334 16.77 8.46 -28.71
N PHE A 335 16.64 7.15 -28.52
CA PHE A 335 17.44 6.39 -27.56
C PHE A 335 17.94 5.10 -28.21
N ASP A 336 19.27 4.97 -28.31
CA ASP A 336 19.91 3.73 -28.77
C ASP A 336 20.29 2.87 -27.57
N LYS A 337 19.74 1.65 -27.54
CA LYS A 337 19.96 0.63 -26.51
C LYS A 337 21.34 -0.02 -26.60
N ASN A 338 21.96 0.00 -27.78
CA ASN A 338 23.24 -0.65 -28.03
C ASN A 338 24.43 0.21 -27.59
N ASP A 339 24.24 1.52 -27.39
CA ASP A 339 25.29 2.41 -26.92
C ASP A 339 25.68 2.11 -25.44
N PRO A 340 26.95 1.78 -25.16
CA PRO A 340 27.43 1.54 -23.80
C PRO A 340 27.35 2.77 -22.88
N GLN A 341 27.33 4.00 -23.40
CA GLN A 341 27.14 5.20 -22.56
C GLN A 341 25.71 5.29 -22.03
N ASN A 342 24.72 5.03 -22.89
CA ASN A 342 23.31 5.03 -22.52
C ASN A 342 23.02 3.97 -21.45
N LYS A 343 23.60 2.77 -21.54
CA LYS A 343 23.49 1.74 -20.49
C LYS A 343 24.00 2.22 -19.13
N LYS A 344 25.17 2.90 -19.10
CA LYS A 344 25.70 3.50 -17.86
C LYS A 344 24.80 4.59 -17.28
N HIS A 345 24.15 5.38 -18.14
CA HIS A 345 23.19 6.38 -17.70
C HIS A 345 21.91 5.73 -17.11
N VAL A 346 21.43 4.64 -17.72
CA VAL A 346 20.28 3.88 -17.22
C VAL A 346 20.58 3.20 -15.89
N ASP A 347 21.76 2.59 -15.74
CA ASP A 347 22.20 2.01 -14.47
C ASP A 347 22.23 3.06 -13.34
N ARG A 348 22.74 4.26 -13.63
CA ARG A 348 22.72 5.38 -12.69
C ARG A 348 21.31 5.83 -12.35
N PHE A 349 20.43 5.92 -13.33
CA PHE A 349 19.01 6.26 -13.10
C PHE A 349 18.32 5.22 -12.20
N LEU A 350 18.54 3.93 -12.47
CA LEU A 350 18.01 2.82 -11.68
C LEU A 350 18.48 2.88 -10.23
N HIS A 351 19.79 2.93 -9.98
CA HIS A 351 20.33 2.81 -8.63
C HIS A 351 20.29 4.12 -7.82
N LYS A 352 20.51 5.27 -8.48
CA LYS A 352 20.68 6.55 -7.78
C LYS A 352 19.36 7.30 -7.60
N TYR A 353 18.45 7.21 -8.58
CA TYR A 353 17.23 8.01 -8.61
C TYR A 353 15.97 7.19 -8.34
N LEU A 354 15.78 6.09 -9.06
CA LEU A 354 14.55 5.31 -8.99
C LEU A 354 14.51 4.37 -7.77
N GLY A 355 15.61 3.68 -7.48
CA GLY A 355 15.69 2.70 -6.40
C GLY A 355 14.74 1.50 -6.59
N THR A 356 14.68 0.63 -5.59
CA THR A 356 13.86 -0.60 -5.63
C THR A 356 12.35 -0.31 -5.58
N ASP A 357 11.93 0.68 -4.78
CA ASP A 357 10.52 1.06 -4.70
C ASP A 357 10.01 1.72 -5.99
N GLY A 358 10.82 2.57 -6.63
CA GLY A 358 10.44 3.21 -7.88
C GLY A 358 10.26 2.21 -9.02
N ILE A 359 11.20 1.25 -9.17
CA ILE A 359 11.07 0.20 -10.19
C ILE A 359 9.88 -0.73 -9.88
N PHE A 360 9.62 -1.02 -8.60
CA PHE A 360 8.45 -1.77 -8.19
C PHE A 360 7.15 -1.07 -8.61
N VAL A 361 7.01 0.23 -8.33
CA VAL A 361 5.81 0.99 -8.72
C VAL A 361 5.65 1.05 -10.23
N LEU A 362 6.73 1.26 -10.99
CA LEU A 362 6.67 1.29 -12.46
C LEU A 362 6.27 -0.05 -13.05
N ARG A 363 6.78 -1.17 -12.52
CA ARG A 363 6.35 -2.52 -12.93
C ARG A 363 4.88 -2.78 -12.56
N MET A 364 4.43 -2.32 -11.39
CA MET A 364 3.02 -2.42 -11.01
C MET A 364 2.13 -1.61 -11.95
N VAL A 365 2.53 -0.41 -12.34
CA VAL A 365 1.82 0.41 -13.34
C VAL A 365 1.78 -0.31 -14.69
N ALA A 366 2.90 -0.83 -15.17
CA ALA A 366 2.97 -1.55 -16.45
C ALA A 366 2.12 -2.84 -16.48
N ASN A 367 1.93 -3.51 -15.34
CA ASN A 367 1.11 -4.72 -15.24
C ASN A 367 -0.40 -4.44 -15.14
N HIS A 368 -0.81 -3.23 -14.77
CA HIS A 368 -2.21 -2.89 -14.49
C HIS A 368 -2.80 -1.82 -15.42
N ALA A 369 -1.98 -0.92 -15.92
CA ALA A 369 -2.34 0.09 -16.91
C ALA A 369 -1.86 -0.33 -18.30
N ASP A 370 -2.17 0.47 -19.31
CA ASP A 370 -1.70 0.24 -20.67
C ASP A 370 -0.18 0.39 -20.76
N VAL A 371 0.46 -0.47 -21.56
CA VAL A 371 1.93 -0.44 -21.78
C VAL A 371 2.39 0.94 -22.25
N VAL A 372 1.60 1.60 -23.11
CA VAL A 372 1.85 2.96 -23.61
C VAL A 372 1.89 3.99 -22.48
N PHE A 373 0.99 3.87 -21.50
CA PHE A 373 0.96 4.76 -20.33
C PHE A 373 2.24 4.60 -19.50
N ALA A 374 2.65 3.35 -19.26
CA ALA A 374 3.88 3.05 -18.53
C ALA A 374 5.13 3.58 -19.26
N THR A 375 5.22 3.41 -20.57
CA THR A 375 6.35 3.93 -21.37
C THR A 375 6.45 5.46 -21.31
N GLU A 376 5.33 6.17 -21.43
CA GLU A 376 5.33 7.64 -21.36
C GLU A 376 5.67 8.16 -19.95
N LEU A 377 5.22 7.46 -18.90
CA LEU A 377 5.57 7.80 -17.52
C LEU A 377 7.07 7.57 -17.25
N ILE A 378 7.64 6.46 -17.73
CA ILE A 378 9.08 6.17 -17.62
C ILE A 378 9.89 7.23 -18.37
N ALA A 379 9.49 7.57 -19.59
CA ALA A 379 10.12 8.62 -20.40
C ALA A 379 10.09 9.99 -19.69
N SER A 380 8.96 10.35 -19.10
CA SER A 380 8.80 11.60 -18.35
C SER A 380 9.70 11.65 -17.10
N LEU A 381 9.82 10.54 -16.37
CA LEU A 381 10.73 10.42 -15.22
C LEU A 381 12.20 10.46 -15.64
N TRP A 382 12.53 9.85 -16.78
CA TRP A 382 13.88 9.87 -17.36
C TRP A 382 14.31 11.29 -17.76
N GLN A 383 13.48 12.01 -18.52
CA GLN A 383 13.76 13.39 -18.93
C GLN A 383 13.96 14.30 -17.72
N SER A 384 13.08 14.18 -16.72
CA SER A 384 13.22 14.88 -15.45
C SER A 384 14.58 14.59 -14.80
N HIS A 385 14.96 13.32 -14.68
CA HIS A 385 16.25 12.94 -14.11
C HIS A 385 17.45 13.50 -14.90
N TYR A 386 17.40 13.44 -16.23
CA TYR A 386 18.47 13.91 -17.10
C TYR A 386 18.74 15.41 -16.90
N VAL A 387 17.67 16.23 -16.90
CA VAL A 387 17.76 17.67 -16.63
C VAL A 387 18.39 17.94 -15.25
N PHE A 388 18.07 17.14 -14.23
CA PHE A 388 18.69 17.28 -12.91
C PHE A 388 20.14 16.77 -12.84
N GLU A 389 20.52 15.75 -13.62
CA GLU A 389 21.92 15.32 -13.75
C GLU A 389 22.75 16.44 -14.39
N GLU A 390 22.27 17.02 -15.48
CA GLU A 390 22.96 18.09 -16.20
C GLU A 390 23.14 19.34 -15.31
N ARG A 391 22.08 19.77 -14.63
CA ARG A 391 22.18 20.88 -13.66
C ARG A 391 23.19 20.60 -12.55
N ARG A 392 23.26 19.35 -12.06
CA ARG A 392 24.26 18.96 -11.05
C ARG A 392 25.69 18.97 -11.59
N LYS A 393 25.90 18.54 -12.85
CA LYS A 393 27.20 18.64 -13.52
C LYS A 393 27.62 20.10 -13.68
N ASN A 394 26.70 20.96 -14.11
CA ASN A 394 26.95 22.39 -14.30
C ASN A 394 27.30 23.08 -12.98
N ILE A 395 26.56 22.80 -11.91
CA ILE A 395 26.90 23.31 -10.56
C ILE A 395 28.26 22.78 -10.11
N SER A 396 28.56 21.48 -10.29
CA SER A 396 29.85 20.92 -9.89
C SER A 396 31.02 21.48 -10.72
N GLN A 397 30.81 21.79 -12.00
CA GLN A 397 31.79 22.49 -12.82
C GLN A 397 31.97 23.92 -12.33
N MET A 398 30.87 24.62 -12.03
CA MET A 398 30.90 25.97 -11.48
C MET A 398 31.63 26.01 -10.13
N ASP A 399 31.40 25.05 -9.23
CA ASP A 399 32.10 24.94 -7.94
C ASP A 399 33.62 24.74 -8.09
N LYS A 400 34.09 24.12 -9.19
CA LYS A 400 35.53 23.97 -9.47
C LYS A 400 36.16 25.27 -9.94
N VAL A 401 35.43 26.06 -10.73
CA VAL A 401 35.94 27.32 -11.31
C VAL A 401 35.70 28.50 -10.37
N TRP A 402 34.70 28.42 -9.48
CA TRP A 402 34.30 29.48 -8.56
C TRP A 402 35.44 30.04 -7.71
N PRO A 403 36.34 29.24 -7.11
CA PRO A 403 37.47 29.77 -6.34
C PRO A 403 38.41 30.64 -7.17
N GLN A 404 38.65 30.29 -8.44
CA GLN A 404 39.51 31.07 -9.34
C GLN A 404 38.84 32.39 -9.74
N HIS A 405 37.54 32.37 -10.00
CA HIS A 405 36.78 33.59 -10.26
C HIS A 405 36.73 34.50 -9.04
N GLN A 406 36.53 33.94 -7.85
CA GLN A 406 36.51 34.69 -6.60
C GLN A 406 37.85 35.39 -6.35
N GLN A 407 38.96 34.69 -6.58
CA GLN A 407 40.30 35.26 -6.43
C GLN A 407 40.59 36.37 -7.47
N ARG A 408 40.14 36.20 -8.71
CA ARG A 408 40.23 37.27 -9.75
C ARG A 408 39.38 38.48 -9.39
N LEU A 409 38.18 38.28 -8.85
CA LEU A 409 37.29 39.34 -8.42
C LEU A 409 37.87 40.13 -7.24
N GLU A 410 38.45 39.43 -6.26
CA GLU A 410 39.14 40.04 -5.12
C GLU A 410 40.35 40.88 -5.57
N MET A 411 41.15 40.40 -6.53
CA MET A 411 42.27 41.19 -7.07
C MET A 411 41.79 42.42 -7.85
N ALA A 412 40.77 42.29 -8.70
CA ALA A 412 40.22 43.41 -9.44
C ALA A 412 39.64 44.49 -8.51
N LEU A 413 38.92 44.08 -7.45
CA LEU A 413 38.41 45.01 -6.42
C LEU A 413 39.54 45.72 -5.66
N LEU A 414 40.66 45.04 -5.40
CA LEU A 414 41.84 45.66 -4.79
C LEU A 414 42.52 46.66 -5.73
N GLU A 415 42.63 46.35 -7.02
CA GLU A 415 43.16 47.27 -8.04
C GLU A 415 42.29 48.51 -8.19
N GLU A 416 40.97 48.37 -8.28
CA GLU A 416 40.04 49.50 -8.32
C GLU A 416 40.13 50.36 -7.05
N ALA A 417 40.24 49.75 -5.88
CA ALA A 417 40.44 50.47 -4.62
C ALA A 417 41.79 51.22 -4.58
N GLN A 418 42.85 50.66 -5.16
CA GLN A 418 44.14 51.34 -5.30
C GLN A 418 44.07 52.50 -6.28
N ILE A 419 43.40 52.33 -7.42
CA ILE A 419 43.18 53.38 -8.43
C ILE A 419 42.36 54.53 -7.81
N ALA A 420 41.28 54.22 -7.09
CA ALA A 420 40.46 55.21 -6.39
C ALA A 420 41.26 55.98 -5.32
N ARG A 421 42.13 55.29 -4.55
CA ARG A 421 43.05 55.95 -3.60
C ARG A 421 44.04 56.87 -4.31
N LYS A 422 44.58 56.45 -5.46
CA LYS A 422 45.53 57.24 -6.25
C LYS A 422 44.88 58.50 -6.83
N ILE A 423 43.66 58.37 -7.35
CA ILE A 423 42.86 59.52 -7.81
C ILE A 423 42.57 60.47 -6.64
N SER A 424 42.24 59.95 -5.46
CA SER A 424 42.04 60.77 -4.26
C SER A 424 43.32 61.49 -3.82
N SER A 425 44.49 60.85 -3.87
CA SER A 425 45.77 61.48 -3.54
C SER A 425 46.22 62.48 -4.59
N ASP A 426 46.00 62.20 -5.87
CA ASP A 426 46.33 63.11 -6.97
C ASP A 426 45.41 64.34 -6.97
N ALA A 427 44.14 64.17 -6.62
CA ALA A 427 43.21 65.28 -6.37
C ALA A 427 43.66 66.12 -5.16
N LEU A 428 44.11 65.49 -4.06
CA LEU A 428 44.65 66.19 -2.89
C LEU A 428 45.92 66.98 -3.24
N ASN A 429 46.83 66.36 -4.00
CA ASN A 429 48.07 66.99 -4.47
C ASN A 429 47.80 68.12 -5.48
N ALA A 430 46.77 68.00 -6.33
CA ALA A 430 46.32 69.06 -7.24
C ALA A 430 45.67 70.24 -6.48
N VAL A 431 44.92 69.96 -5.41
CA VAL A 431 44.42 70.99 -4.49
C VAL A 431 45.57 71.69 -3.78
N GLN A 432 46.59 70.96 -3.32
CA GLN A 432 47.81 71.56 -2.74
C GLN A 432 48.61 72.37 -3.77
N ARG A 433 48.70 71.94 -5.03
CA ARG A 433 49.33 72.70 -6.12
C ARG A 433 48.55 73.96 -6.49
N LYS A 434 47.21 73.94 -6.44
CA LYS A 434 46.40 75.17 -6.57
C LYS A 434 46.52 76.08 -5.36
N ARG A 435 46.82 75.54 -4.18
CA ARG A 435 47.07 76.30 -2.95
C ARG A 435 48.47 76.95 -2.93
N SER A 436 49.44 76.42 -3.68
CA SER A 436 50.79 77.01 -3.82
C SER A 436 50.91 78.06 -4.94
N VAL A 437 49.88 78.28 -5.75
CA VAL A 437 49.82 79.36 -6.77
C VAL A 437 49.12 80.62 -6.21
N PHE A 438 48.54 80.55 -5.01
CA PHE A 438 47.87 81.67 -4.33
C PHE A 438 48.65 82.13 -3.08
N TYR A 439 49.94 82.41 -3.24
CA TYR A 439 50.72 83.19 -2.26
C TYR A 439 51.68 84.13 -3.01
N ASP A 440 51.12 85.00 -3.84
CA ASP A 440 51.69 86.30 -4.19
C ASP A 440 50.52 87.19 -4.64
N SER A 441 49.77 87.73 -3.68
CA SER A 441 48.86 88.85 -3.92
C SER A 441 48.72 89.66 -2.63
N PRO A 442 49.11 90.94 -2.63
CA PRO A 442 49.28 91.73 -1.41
C PRO A 442 47.97 92.40 -0.99
N TYR A 443 46.91 91.64 -0.70
CA TYR A 443 45.75 92.15 0.04
C TYR A 443 45.07 91.03 0.85
N PHE A 444 45.66 90.64 1.98
CA PHE A 444 44.87 90.03 3.06
C PHE A 444 45.34 90.53 4.42
N VAL A 445 44.45 91.30 5.04
CA VAL A 445 44.61 91.96 6.34
C VAL A 445 44.40 90.96 7.48
N LYS A 446 45.27 91.07 8.50
CA LYS A 446 45.25 90.35 9.78
C LYS A 446 43.92 90.55 10.55
N ARG A 447 43.40 89.48 11.16
CA ARG A 447 42.66 89.55 12.43
C ARG A 447 43.36 88.67 13.47
N GLY A 448 43.67 89.27 14.62
CA GLY A 448 44.22 88.62 15.81
C GLY A 448 43.14 88.05 16.74
N PRO A 449 43.48 87.61 17.97
CA PRO A 449 43.38 86.21 18.36
C PRO A 449 42.44 85.94 19.54
N LEU A 450 41.94 84.71 19.68
CA LEU A 450 41.35 84.19 20.91
C LEU A 450 41.93 82.80 21.25
N THR A 451 42.94 82.86 22.11
CA THR A 451 43.36 81.96 23.19
C THR A 451 42.62 80.63 23.43
N GLY A 452 43.40 79.56 23.63
CA GLY A 452 42.97 78.36 24.36
C GLY A 452 43.72 77.07 24.01
N ILE A 453 45.03 77.00 24.24
CA ILE A 453 45.81 75.74 24.19
C ILE A 453 46.19 75.35 25.63
N THR A 454 45.89 74.10 26.00
CA THR A 454 46.69 73.34 26.97
C THR A 454 46.74 71.87 26.56
N ILE A 455 47.97 71.38 26.33
CA ILE A 455 48.35 69.97 26.18
C ILE A 455 48.94 69.53 27.54
N PRO A 456 48.67 68.31 28.04
CA PRO A 456 49.81 67.46 28.42
C PRO A 456 49.61 65.93 28.26
N LYS A 457 50.69 65.32 27.72
CA LYS A 457 51.46 64.13 28.15
C LYS A 457 50.85 62.74 28.42
N VAL A 458 51.56 61.76 27.87
CA VAL A 458 51.59 60.29 28.08
C VAL A 458 52.05 59.89 29.49
N PRO A 459 51.63 58.71 29.99
CA PRO A 459 52.58 57.80 30.63
C PRO A 459 52.50 56.33 30.16
N SER A 460 53.60 55.62 30.42
CA SER A 460 54.05 54.29 30.01
C SER A 460 54.02 53.23 31.14
N ARG A 461 54.23 51.94 30.79
CA ARG A 461 54.60 50.70 31.57
C ARG A 461 53.44 49.74 31.95
N SER A 462 53.56 48.40 31.94
CA SER A 462 54.69 47.46 31.71
C SER A 462 54.25 45.97 31.57
N ILE A 463 54.87 45.25 30.61
CA ILE A 463 55.58 43.94 30.66
C ILE A 463 54.96 42.70 31.37
N LEU A 464 54.66 41.63 30.58
CA LEU A 464 55.20 40.23 30.59
C LEU A 464 54.27 39.37 29.69
N GLY A 465 54.65 38.47 28.78
CA GLY A 465 55.90 37.92 28.24
C GLY A 465 55.51 36.83 27.20
N ASN A 466 56.42 36.52 26.27
CA ASN A 466 56.60 35.32 25.40
C ASN A 466 55.42 34.32 25.20
N SER A 467 55.15 33.72 24.02
CA SER A 467 56.07 33.21 23.00
C SER A 467 55.28 32.72 21.77
N TYR A 468 56.01 32.61 20.66
CA TYR A 468 55.65 31.99 19.39
C TYR A 468 55.02 30.59 19.48
N VAL A 469 54.21 30.26 18.45
CA VAL A 469 54.25 29.05 17.58
C VAL A 469 52.83 28.56 17.24
N LEU A 470 52.55 28.60 15.93
CA LEU A 470 51.67 27.76 15.11
C LEU A 470 50.70 26.79 15.82
N SER A 471 49.39 26.90 15.51
CA SER A 471 48.72 25.76 14.89
C SER A 471 47.48 26.16 14.09
N ARG A 472 47.35 25.43 13.01
CA ARG A 472 46.45 25.52 11.85
C ARG A 472 45.14 24.80 12.20
N ASN A 473 43.98 25.36 11.88
CA ASN A 473 42.93 24.68 11.09
C ASN A 473 41.57 25.41 11.06
N ASN A 474 41.17 25.73 9.82
CA ASN A 474 39.83 25.57 9.24
C ASN A 474 38.63 26.23 9.90
N SER A 475 38.34 27.45 9.44
CA SER A 475 36.98 27.99 9.38
C SER A 475 36.34 27.68 8.03
N LYS A 476 35.18 27.01 8.05
CA LYS A 476 34.17 27.08 6.99
C LYS A 476 32.81 27.40 7.61
N ASP A 477 32.26 28.49 7.11
CA ASP A 477 30.86 28.80 6.85
C ASP A 477 29.86 28.88 8.01
N SER A 478 29.49 30.12 8.33
CA SER A 478 28.08 30.46 8.62
C SER A 478 27.77 31.87 8.11
N MET A 479 27.10 31.95 6.95
CA MET A 479 26.42 33.15 6.48
C MET A 479 24.95 33.13 6.93
N VAL A 480 24.55 34.24 7.53
CA VAL A 480 23.23 34.59 8.06
C VAL A 480 22.34 35.15 6.92
N PRO A 481 21.01 34.91 6.90
CA PRO A 481 20.12 35.64 6.00
C PRO A 481 19.65 36.97 6.61
N PHE A 482 19.59 37.97 5.74
CA PHE A 482 19.17 39.35 5.99
C PHE A 482 17.70 39.49 6.43
N SER A 483 17.45 40.49 7.28
CA SER A 483 16.17 41.23 7.38
C SER A 483 16.46 42.69 7.73
N PRO A 484 15.73 43.67 7.16
CA PRO A 484 16.01 45.08 7.37
C PRO A 484 15.29 45.65 8.59
N ARG A 485 15.93 46.63 9.25
CA ARG A 485 15.42 47.41 10.38
C ARG A 485 14.47 48.51 9.94
N LEU A 486 13.43 48.77 10.73
CA LEU A 486 13.00 50.12 11.11
C LEU A 486 12.45 50.06 12.55
N GLY A 487 12.85 51.01 13.40
CA GLY A 487 12.61 50.98 14.85
C GLY A 487 11.53 51.93 15.34
N ASN A 488 11.04 51.72 16.57
CA ASN A 488 11.10 52.70 17.66
C ASN A 488 10.65 52.07 19.00
N GLN A 489 11.14 52.65 20.10
CA GLN A 489 11.05 52.29 21.53
C GLN A 489 9.58 52.24 22.06
N SER A 490 9.19 51.67 23.20
CA SER A 490 9.75 51.74 24.57
C SER A 490 9.22 50.64 25.54
N ARG A 491 9.92 50.49 26.68
CA ARG A 491 9.85 49.48 27.77
C ARG A 491 8.58 49.47 28.67
N GLY A 492 8.34 48.31 29.31
CA GLY A 492 7.66 48.12 30.62
C GLY A 492 6.68 46.92 30.63
N SER A 493 7.09 45.68 30.92
CA SER A 493 7.19 44.98 32.24
C SER A 493 5.88 44.46 32.86
N ILE A 494 5.84 43.13 33.06
CA ILE A 494 5.28 42.35 34.22
C ILE A 494 3.81 41.85 34.19
N PHE A 495 3.70 40.50 34.22
CA PHE A 495 2.73 39.57 34.83
C PHE A 495 1.23 39.44 34.43
N SER A 496 0.89 38.16 34.20
CA SER A 496 -0.25 37.37 34.73
C SER A 496 -1.50 37.06 33.87
N THR A 497 -1.80 35.75 33.87
CA THR A 497 -3.09 35.03 33.97
C THR A 497 -4.20 35.22 32.94
N ASP A 498 -4.44 34.11 32.22
CA ASP A 498 -5.65 33.27 32.24
C ASP A 498 -7.00 33.77 31.66
N SER A 499 -7.74 32.75 31.17
CA SER A 499 -9.17 32.69 30.90
C SER A 499 -9.72 32.94 29.48
N GLN A 500 -10.81 32.20 29.26
CA GLN A 500 -11.55 31.88 28.06
C GLN A 500 -12.36 33.05 27.48
N SER A 501 -12.63 33.01 26.17
CA SER A 501 -13.98 32.78 25.61
C SER A 501 -14.27 33.52 24.28
N LYS A 502 -14.87 32.75 23.35
CA LYS A 502 -16.01 33.07 22.47
C LYS A 502 -15.96 34.24 21.45
N LEU A 503 -16.28 33.82 20.21
CA LEU A 503 -17.17 34.45 19.21
C LEU A 503 -16.67 35.72 18.49
N ARG A 504 -16.62 35.69 17.14
CA ARG A 504 -17.74 36.00 16.21
C ARG A 504 -17.23 36.40 14.82
N ARG A 505 -17.92 35.94 13.77
CA ARG A 505 -17.88 36.44 12.38
C ARG A 505 -18.32 37.92 12.31
N ARG A 506 -17.69 38.69 11.42
CA ARG A 506 -18.32 39.66 10.46
C ARG A 506 -17.21 40.13 9.49
N HIS A 507 -17.34 39.84 8.20
CA HIS A 507 -17.80 40.77 7.16
C HIS A 507 -17.13 42.15 7.23
N SER A 508 -16.20 42.39 6.30
CA SER A 508 -15.96 43.74 5.77
C SER A 508 -16.09 43.67 4.25
N LEU A 509 -16.83 44.64 3.73
CA LEU A 509 -17.22 44.81 2.34
C LEU A 509 -16.77 46.23 2.03
N GLU A 510 -15.69 46.38 1.26
CA GLU A 510 -15.37 47.65 0.61
C GLU A 510 -14.75 47.35 -0.76
N LYS A 511 -15.47 47.82 -1.79
CA LYS A 511 -15.11 47.81 -3.20
C LYS A 511 -13.98 48.80 -3.44
N ILE A 512 -13.06 48.47 -4.35
CA ILE A 512 -12.62 49.32 -5.47
C ILE A 512 -12.21 48.38 -6.63
N ASP A 513 -12.56 48.85 -7.82
CA ASP A 513 -12.74 48.15 -9.08
C ASP A 513 -11.51 48.17 -10.01
N ILE A 514 -11.33 47.07 -10.77
CA ILE A 514 -10.96 46.95 -12.21
C ILE A 514 -9.48 47.34 -12.55
N ILE A 515 -8.63 46.49 -13.16
CA ILE A 515 -8.57 46.15 -14.60
C ILE A 515 -7.68 44.91 -14.88
N SER A 516 -8.21 44.04 -15.78
CA SER A 516 -7.54 43.00 -16.63
C SER A 516 -7.07 41.72 -15.92
N GLY A 517 -7.44 40.49 -16.31
CA GLY A 517 -8.02 39.97 -17.54
C GLY A 517 -7.36 38.62 -17.85
N GLY A 518 -8.06 37.50 -17.63
CA GLY A 518 -7.55 36.15 -17.92
C GLY A 518 -8.37 35.02 -17.27
N ARG A 519 -9.33 34.47 -18.03
CA ARG A 519 -10.27 33.43 -17.61
C ARG A 519 -9.57 32.11 -17.23
N VAL A 520 -9.87 31.60 -16.04
CA VAL A 520 -9.70 30.19 -15.67
C VAL A 520 -11.10 29.58 -15.50
N LYS A 521 -11.48 28.64 -16.36
CA LYS A 521 -12.71 27.85 -16.20
C LYS A 521 -12.48 26.83 -15.07
N LYS A 522 -13.28 26.95 -13.99
CA LYS A 522 -13.52 25.88 -13.02
C LYS A 522 -14.61 24.98 -13.59
N PHE A 523 -14.34 23.69 -13.73
CA PHE A 523 -15.38 22.67 -13.95
C PHE A 523 -15.91 22.22 -12.59
N ALA A 524 -17.19 22.46 -12.37
CA ALA A 524 -18.02 21.85 -11.35
C ALA A 524 -19.15 21.10 -12.08
N ASP A 525 -19.42 19.89 -11.58
CA ASP A 525 -20.60 19.03 -11.73
C ASP A 525 -21.50 19.24 -12.96
N SER A 526 -21.43 18.27 -13.89
CA SER A 526 -22.49 17.99 -14.86
C SER A 526 -22.86 16.51 -14.77
N SER A 527 -23.80 16.18 -13.89
CA SER A 527 -24.50 14.89 -13.90
C SER A 527 -25.93 15.11 -13.44
N ASP A 528 -26.70 15.88 -14.23
CA ASP A 528 -28.15 16.05 -14.09
C ASP A 528 -28.87 16.16 -15.46
N GLU A 529 -28.21 15.81 -16.58
CA GLU A 529 -28.84 15.86 -17.92
C GLU A 529 -29.17 14.50 -18.56
N GLU A 530 -28.81 13.36 -17.95
CA GLU A 530 -29.17 12.03 -18.48
C GLU A 530 -30.54 11.50 -17.98
N GLU A 531 -31.21 12.19 -17.04
CA GLU A 531 -32.47 11.72 -16.46
C GLU A 531 -33.73 12.28 -17.15
N LYS A 532 -33.60 13.30 -18.02
CA LYS A 532 -34.74 13.92 -18.72
C LYS A 532 -35.09 13.32 -20.08
N GLU A 533 -34.29 12.39 -20.60
CA GLU A 533 -34.53 11.75 -21.90
C GLU A 533 -35.20 10.36 -21.78
N LYS A 534 -35.26 9.78 -20.57
CA LYS A 534 -35.95 8.50 -20.30
C LYS A 534 -37.41 8.62 -19.83
N GLU A 535 -37.88 9.83 -19.52
CA GLU A 535 -39.28 10.06 -19.12
C GLU A 535 -40.22 10.42 -20.29
N ARG A 536 -39.70 10.72 -21.49
CA ARG A 536 -40.55 11.02 -22.67
C ARG A 536 -40.99 9.79 -23.48
N GLU A 537 -40.52 8.58 -23.16
CA GLU A 537 -40.91 7.35 -23.85
C GLU A 537 -41.95 6.50 -23.10
N LYS A 538 -42.43 6.92 -21.92
CA LYS A 538 -43.41 6.14 -21.12
C LYS A 538 -44.87 6.60 -21.21
N GLU A 539 -45.18 7.68 -21.94
CA GLU A 539 -46.56 8.09 -22.20
C GLU A 539 -46.94 7.84 -23.66
N LYS A 540 -47.40 6.61 -23.96
CA LYS A 540 -48.35 6.33 -25.03
C LYS A 540 -49.00 4.96 -24.78
N GLY A 541 -50.16 5.01 -24.12
CA GLY A 541 -51.08 3.89 -23.99
C GLY A 541 -51.74 3.49 -25.33
N PRO A 542 -52.51 2.38 -25.33
CA PRO A 542 -52.69 1.53 -26.51
C PRO A 542 -53.82 2.01 -27.42
N LYS A 543 -53.64 1.84 -28.74
CA LYS A 543 -54.74 1.83 -29.71
C LYS A 543 -54.90 0.43 -30.29
N SER A 544 -56.05 -0.15 -29.98
CA SER A 544 -56.65 -1.29 -30.67
C SER A 544 -56.98 -0.90 -32.11
N LEU A 545 -56.63 -1.76 -33.07
CA LEU A 545 -57.37 -1.86 -34.32
C LEU A 545 -57.26 -3.27 -34.87
N ASN A 546 -58.44 -3.86 -35.02
CA ASN A 546 -58.69 -5.19 -35.53
C ASN A 546 -58.46 -5.29 -37.05
N MET A 547 -58.25 -6.55 -37.44
CA MET A 547 -58.76 -7.20 -38.65
C MET A 547 -57.87 -7.27 -39.90
N SER A 548 -57.49 -8.53 -40.15
CA SER A 548 -57.63 -9.26 -41.41
C SER A 548 -56.34 -9.54 -42.19
N ARG A 549 -55.82 -10.76 -42.02
CA ARG A 549 -55.44 -11.56 -43.18
C ARG A 549 -55.52 -13.06 -42.88
N LYS A 550 -56.28 -13.73 -43.75
CA LYS A 550 -56.57 -15.16 -43.84
C LYS A 550 -55.26 -15.96 -43.97
N ASN A 551 -55.12 -17.02 -43.18
CA ASN A 551 -54.25 -18.16 -43.51
C ASN A 551 -55.13 -19.35 -43.86
N THR A 552 -54.91 -19.85 -45.06
CA THR A 552 -55.52 -21.04 -45.65
C THR A 552 -54.55 -22.21 -45.53
N VAL A 553 -55.13 -23.36 -45.13
CA VAL A 553 -54.76 -24.73 -45.52
C VAL A 553 -53.60 -25.42 -44.79
N LYS A 554 -54.02 -26.43 -44.01
CA LYS A 554 -53.31 -27.62 -43.49
C LYS A 554 -52.65 -28.43 -44.61
N ILE A 555 -51.64 -29.23 -44.28
CA ILE A 555 -51.52 -30.66 -44.66
C ILE A 555 -50.31 -31.25 -43.92
N TRP A 556 -50.61 -32.27 -43.11
CA TRP A 556 -49.81 -33.33 -42.49
C TRP A 556 -48.64 -33.00 -41.55
#